data_AF-A0A6I1L6U9-F1
#
_entry.id   AF-A0A6I1L6U9-F1
#
_cell.length_a   1.000
_cell.length_b   1.000
_cell.length_c   1.000
_cell.angle_alpha   90.00
_cell.angle_beta   90.00
_cell.angle_gamma   90.00
#
_symmetry.space_group_name_H-M   'P 1'
#
loop_
_entity.id
_entity.type
_entity.pdbx_description
1 polymer ?
#
loop_
_entity_poly.entity_id
_entity_poly.type
_entity_poly.pdbx_seq_one_letter_code
_entity_poly.pdbx_strand_id
1 'polypeptide(L)'
;MLPDPKLAANDPVNQGFALFQKNCLACHRLNGAGDAQVGPDLNIPYNPTEYFGAGFLKRYIRDPQSLRHWPQAKMPAFTDTVLPDGELDLLVSYLQHMAGRKVQP
;
A
#
# COMPACT_ATOMS: atom_id res chain seq x y z
N MET A 1 -4.31 -11.09 3.09
CA MET A 1 -3.30 -10.03 3.29
C MET A 1 -1.87 -10.55 3.51
N LEU A 2 -1.66 -11.78 3.97
CA LEU A 2 -0.30 -12.24 4.31
C LEU A 2 0.60 -12.44 3.07
N PRO A 3 1.90 -12.10 3.15
CA PRO A 3 2.91 -12.47 2.15
C PRO A 3 3.06 -13.99 1.93
N ASP A 4 3.98 -14.38 1.06
CA ASP A 4 4.26 -15.81 0.84
C ASP A 4 4.96 -16.38 2.08
N PRO A 5 4.44 -17.47 2.70
CA PRO A 5 5.02 -18.06 3.90
C PRO A 5 6.43 -18.64 3.70
N LYS A 6 6.89 -18.80 2.46
CA LYS A 6 8.25 -19.27 2.16
C LYS A 6 9.31 -18.16 2.25
N LEU A 7 8.91 -16.90 2.36
CA LEU A 7 9.84 -15.78 2.48
C LEU A 7 10.58 -15.84 3.82
N ALA A 8 11.84 -15.42 3.82
CA ALA A 8 12.62 -15.28 5.04
C ALA A 8 11.96 -14.26 5.99
N ALA A 9 12.12 -14.43 7.30
CA ALA A 9 11.50 -13.53 8.28
C ALA A 9 11.93 -12.05 8.09
N ASN A 10 13.17 -11.81 7.64
CA ASN A 10 13.72 -10.49 7.35
C ASN A 10 13.56 -10.06 5.88
N ASP A 11 12.79 -10.79 5.08
CA ASP A 11 12.56 -10.45 3.68
C ASP A 11 11.96 -9.04 3.54
N PRO A 12 12.40 -8.23 2.56
CA PRO A 12 11.86 -6.90 2.29
C PRO A 12 10.33 -6.84 2.21
N VAL A 13 9.68 -7.87 1.64
CA VAL A 13 8.21 -7.94 1.54
C VAL A 13 7.57 -8.09 2.93
N ASN A 14 8.18 -8.86 3.83
CA ASN A 14 7.70 -9.00 5.20
C ASN A 14 7.86 -7.70 6.00
N GLN A 15 8.94 -6.95 5.76
CA GLN A 15 9.11 -5.61 6.34
C GLN A 15 8.05 -4.63 5.79
N GLY A 16 7.80 -4.66 4.47
CA GLY A 16 6.74 -3.90 3.81
C GLY A 16 5.33 -4.24 4.33
N PHE A 17 5.08 -5.50 4.66
CA PHE A 17 3.83 -5.93 5.29
C PHE A 17 3.63 -5.28 6.66
N ALA A 18 4.65 -5.26 7.51
CA ALA A 18 4.59 -4.60 8.82
C ALA A 18 4.31 -3.09 8.67
N LEU A 19 4.93 -2.44 7.69
CA LEU A 19 4.68 -1.03 7.37
C LEU A 19 3.24 -0.79 6.88
N PHE A 20 2.69 -1.69 6.07
CA PHE A 20 1.29 -1.63 5.64
C PHE A 20 0.32 -1.73 6.84
N GLN A 21 0.57 -2.66 7.76
CA GLN A 21 -0.24 -2.81 8.97
C GLN A 21 -0.20 -1.55 9.83
N LYS A 22 0.99 -0.96 10.01
CA LYS A 22 1.19 0.24 10.83
C LYS A 22 0.55 1.49 10.22
N ASN A 23 0.67 1.67 8.91
CA ASN A 23 0.41 2.97 8.27
C ASN A 23 -0.85 2.99 7.38
N CYS A 24 -1.29 1.85 6.85
CA CYS A 24 -2.30 1.79 5.78
C CYS A 24 -3.58 1.06 6.21
N LEU A 25 -3.46 0.01 7.04
CA LEU A 25 -4.55 -0.88 7.41
C LEU A 25 -5.68 -0.20 8.19
N ALA A 26 -5.40 0.93 8.86
CA ALA A 26 -6.41 1.73 9.54
C ALA A 26 -7.48 2.30 8.59
N CYS A 27 -7.14 2.47 7.31
CA CYS A 27 -8.04 3.04 6.30
C CYS A 27 -8.33 2.09 5.15
N HIS A 28 -7.38 1.22 4.79
CA HIS A 28 -7.48 0.35 3.63
C HIS A 28 -7.61 -1.12 4.02
N ARG A 29 -8.31 -1.86 3.17
CA ARG A 29 -8.35 -3.33 3.21
C ARG A 29 -7.35 -3.92 2.22
N LEU A 30 -7.07 -5.21 2.35
CA LEU A 30 -6.30 -5.95 1.36
C LEU A 30 -6.82 -7.37 1.18
N ASN A 31 -7.27 -7.72 -0.03
CA ASN A 31 -7.94 -9.00 -0.31
C ASN A 31 -9.16 -9.24 0.60
N GLY A 32 -9.96 -8.20 0.85
CA GLY A 32 -11.10 -8.23 1.75
C GLY A 32 -10.74 -8.35 3.24
N ALA A 33 -9.45 -8.44 3.59
CA ALA A 33 -9.03 -8.50 4.99
C ALA A 33 -8.95 -7.10 5.61
N GLY A 34 -9.30 -7.02 6.89
CA GLY A 34 -9.40 -5.78 7.67
C GLY A 34 -10.82 -5.20 7.65
N ASP A 35 -11.11 -4.38 8.67
CA ASP A 35 -12.44 -3.83 8.92
C ASP A 35 -12.59 -2.36 8.48
N ALA A 36 -11.57 -1.84 7.80
CA ALA A 36 -11.53 -0.44 7.39
C ALA A 36 -12.59 -0.14 6.31
N GLN A 37 -13.25 1.02 6.44
CA GLN A 37 -14.31 1.47 5.54
C GLN A 37 -14.02 2.84 4.91
N VAL A 38 -12.80 3.34 5.05
CA VAL A 38 -12.43 4.70 4.63
C VAL A 38 -11.89 4.70 3.20
N GLY A 39 -10.87 3.88 2.96
CA GLY A 39 -10.24 3.70 1.66
C GLY A 39 -10.66 2.37 1.01
N PRO A 40 -10.46 2.25 -0.32
CA PRO A 40 -10.73 1.01 -1.03
C PRO A 40 -9.83 -0.15 -0.58
N ASP A 41 -10.21 -1.35 -0.97
CA ASP A 41 -9.28 -2.49 -0.98
C ASP A 41 -8.14 -2.22 -1.95
N LEU A 42 -6.90 -2.51 -1.53
CA LEU A 42 -5.70 -2.24 -2.32
C LEU A 42 -5.17 -3.44 -3.10
N ASN A 43 -5.96 -4.50 -3.28
CA ASN A 43 -5.57 -5.64 -4.11
C ASN A 43 -6.65 -6.10 -5.08
N ILE A 44 -7.93 -5.98 -4.72
CA ILE A 44 -9.06 -6.39 -5.56
C ILE A 44 -9.98 -5.19 -5.90
N PRO A 45 -10.42 -5.03 -7.16
CA PRO A 45 -10.07 -5.84 -8.34
C PRO A 45 -8.64 -5.60 -8.86
N TYR A 46 -8.07 -4.42 -8.61
CA TYR A 46 -6.71 -4.06 -9.03
C TYR A 46 -5.91 -3.47 -7.88
N ASN A 47 -4.70 -3.95 -7.72
CA ASN A 47 -3.67 -3.39 -6.87
C ASN A 47 -3.17 -2.07 -7.50
N PRO A 48 -2.90 -1.02 -6.70
CA PRO A 48 -2.37 0.24 -7.22
C PRO A 48 -1.10 0.08 -8.05
N THR A 49 -0.29 -0.93 -7.78
CA THR A 49 0.95 -1.19 -8.55
C THR A 49 0.70 -1.66 -9.99
N GLU A 50 -0.53 -2.08 -10.33
CA GLU A 50 -0.90 -2.51 -11.68
C GLU A 50 -1.29 -1.35 -12.61
N TYR A 51 -1.78 -0.23 -12.06
CA TYR A 51 -2.33 0.86 -12.87
C TYR A 51 -1.70 2.22 -12.62
N PHE A 52 -1.00 2.43 -11.50
CA PHE A 52 -0.15 3.61 -11.39
C PHE A 52 1.06 3.44 -12.31
N GLY A 53 1.30 4.44 -13.17
CA GLY A 53 2.54 4.51 -13.94
C GLY A 53 3.77 4.50 -13.03
N ALA A 54 4.92 4.11 -13.57
CA ALA A 54 6.16 3.99 -12.82
C ALA A 54 6.43 5.24 -11.96
N GLY A 55 6.66 5.05 -10.65
CA GLY A 55 6.94 6.13 -9.70
C GLY A 55 5.73 6.95 -9.22
N PHE A 56 4.61 6.94 -9.93
CA PHE A 56 3.45 7.74 -9.54
C PHE A 56 2.78 7.27 -8.25
N LEU A 57 2.81 5.97 -7.94
CA LEU A 57 2.29 5.46 -6.67
C LEU A 57 3.03 6.07 -5.48
N LYS A 58 4.38 6.09 -5.53
CA LYS A 58 5.20 6.71 -4.48
C LYS A 58 4.87 8.20 -4.37
N ARG A 59 4.78 8.91 -5.50
CA ARG A 59 4.41 10.33 -5.53
C ARG A 59 3.03 10.59 -4.93
N TYR A 60 2.05 9.74 -5.23
CA TYR A 60 0.70 9.82 -4.68
C TYR A 60 0.70 9.59 -3.16
N ILE A 61 1.47 8.63 -2.65
CA ILE A 61 1.58 8.39 -1.20
C ILE A 61 2.25 9.57 -0.49
N ARG A 62 3.26 10.18 -1.12
CA ARG A 62 3.95 11.37 -0.60
C ARG A 62 3.03 12.58 -0.51
N ASP A 63 2.30 12.85 -1.58
CA ASP A 63 1.36 13.96 -1.64
C ASP A 63 0.20 13.62 -2.58
N PRO A 64 -0.93 13.13 -2.03
CA PRO A 64 -2.11 12.80 -2.83
C PRO A 64 -2.68 14.00 -3.60
N GLN A 65 -2.54 15.21 -3.05
CA GLN A 65 -3.07 16.44 -3.65
C GLN A 65 -2.22 16.92 -4.84
N SER A 66 -0.93 16.55 -4.90
CA SER A 66 -0.03 16.92 -6.00
C SER A 66 -0.43 16.33 -7.36
N LEU A 67 -1.14 15.20 -7.37
CA LEU A 67 -1.59 14.54 -8.60
C LEU A 67 -3.03 14.88 -8.95
N ARG A 68 -3.90 14.89 -7.93
CA ARG A 68 -5.31 15.25 -8.08
C ARG A 68 -5.75 16.03 -6.87
N HIS A 69 -5.82 17.35 -7.04
CA HIS A 69 -6.33 18.22 -6.00
C HIS A 69 -7.82 17.96 -5.77
N TRP A 70 -8.18 17.51 -4.57
CA TRP A 70 -9.53 17.23 -4.14
C TRP A 70 -9.67 17.54 -2.64
N PRO A 71 -10.34 18.65 -2.27
CA PRO A 71 -10.41 19.11 -0.88
C PRO A 71 -11.04 18.11 0.09
N GLN A 72 -11.92 17.22 -0.38
CA GLN A 72 -12.59 16.22 0.46
C GLN A 72 -11.83 14.88 0.53
N ALA A 73 -10.68 14.76 -0.14
CA ALA A 73 -9.86 13.55 -0.04
C ALA A 73 -9.34 13.37 1.39
N LYS A 74 -9.46 12.14 1.92
CA LYS A 74 -9.13 11.83 3.32
C LYS A 74 -7.75 11.23 3.52
N MET A 75 -7.11 10.75 2.45
CA MET A 75 -5.79 10.14 2.54
C MET A 75 -4.76 11.22 2.87
N PRO A 76 -4.04 11.13 4.02
CA PRO A 76 -3.01 12.09 4.36
C PRO A 76 -1.77 11.91 3.49
N ALA A 77 -0.95 12.96 3.43
CA ALA A 77 0.40 12.87 2.92
C ALA A 77 1.28 12.06 3.89
N PHE A 78 2.05 11.12 3.36
CA PHE A 78 3.08 10.41 4.12
C PHE A 78 4.43 11.04 3.79
N THR A 79 4.85 12.02 4.59
CA THR A 79 6.14 12.69 4.42
C THR A 79 7.30 11.74 4.73
N ASP A 80 8.51 12.14 4.34
CA ASP A 80 9.77 11.44 4.66
C ASP A 80 9.98 11.23 6.18
N THR A 81 9.48 12.16 7.00
CA THR A 81 9.51 12.06 8.46
C THR A 81 8.57 10.98 9.02
N VAL A 82 7.46 10.68 8.33
CA VAL A 82 6.49 9.67 8.77
C VAL A 82 6.83 8.29 8.21
N LEU A 83 7.25 8.26 6.94
CA LEU A 83 7.60 7.05 6.21
C LEU A 83 8.85 7.35 5.36
N PRO A 84 10.08 7.06 5.84
CA PRO A 84 11.30 7.30 5.06
C PRO A 84 11.27 6.63 3.67
N ASP A 85 12.05 7.13 2.70
CA ASP A 85 12.03 6.62 1.32
C ASP A 85 12.33 5.12 1.22
N GLY A 86 13.29 4.63 2.00
CA GLY A 86 13.57 3.19 2.07
C GLY A 86 12.37 2.37 2.56
N GLU A 87 11.61 2.88 3.53
CA GLU A 87 10.39 2.21 4.01
C GLU A 87 9.24 2.28 3.00
N LEU A 88 9.10 3.39 2.28
CA LEU A 88 8.13 3.49 1.20
C LEU A 88 8.44 2.49 0.08
N ASP A 89 9.71 2.22 -0.20
CA ASP A 89 10.13 1.21 -1.17
C ASP A 89 9.76 -0.22 -0.72
N LEU A 90 9.96 -0.53 0.55
CA LEU A 90 9.51 -1.81 1.15
C LEU A 90 7.99 -1.96 1.08
N LEU A 91 7.25 -0.89 1.42
CA LEU A 91 5.78 -0.87 1.34
C LEU A 91 5.28 -1.15 -0.09
N VAL A 92 5.87 -0.48 -1.09
CA VAL A 92 5.51 -0.69 -2.50
C VAL A 92 5.89 -2.09 -2.95
N SER A 93 7.03 -2.64 -2.50
CA SER A 93 7.45 -4.01 -2.81
C SER A 93 6.47 -5.04 -2.26
N TYR A 94 5.93 -4.81 -1.05
CA TYR A 94 4.85 -5.61 -0.50
C TYR A 94 3.58 -5.55 -1.34
N LEU A 95 3.14 -4.35 -1.75
CA LEU A 95 1.98 -4.20 -2.62
C LEU A 95 2.18 -4.92 -3.97
N GLN A 96 3.37 -4.82 -4.56
CA GLN A 96 3.72 -5.53 -5.80
C GLN A 96 3.69 -7.05 -5.62
N HIS A 97 4.24 -7.57 -4.52
CA HIS A 97 4.16 -8.99 -4.17
C HIS A 97 2.71 -9.47 -4.05
N MET A 98 1.85 -8.66 -3.45
CA MET A 98 0.44 -9.01 -3.24
C MET A 98 -0.41 -8.94 -4.52
N ALA A 99 -0.01 -8.15 -5.52
CA ALA A 99 -0.70 -8.12 -6.82
C ALA A 99 -0.73 -9.52 -7.49
N GLY A 100 0.30 -10.34 -7.27
CA GLY A 100 0.34 -11.75 -7.71
C GLY A 100 -0.44 -12.73 -6.81
N ARG A 101 -1.08 -12.26 -5.74
CA ARG A 101 -1.72 -13.08 -4.70
C ARG A 101 -3.12 -12.56 -4.34
N LYS A 102 -3.97 -12.37 -5.34
CA LYS A 102 -5.36 -11.94 -5.14
C LYS A 102 -6.24 -13.08 -4.67
N VAL A 103 -7.18 -12.79 -3.78
CA VAL A 103 -8.32 -13.70 -3.55
C VAL A 103 -9.28 -13.55 -4.73
N GLN A 104 -9.86 -14.65 -5.20
CA GLN A 104 -10.93 -14.56 -6.20
C GLN A 104 -12.13 -13.85 -5.56
N PRO A 105 -12.82 -12.95 -6.29
CA PRO A 105 -14.05 -12.33 -5.83
C PRO A 105 -15.15 -13.36 -5.52
#